data_AF-A0A533UR76-F1
#
_entry.id   AF-A0A533UR76-F1
#
_cell.length_a   1.000
_cell.length_b   1.000
_cell.length_c   1.000
_cell.angle_alpha   90.00
_cell.angle_beta   90.00
_cell.angle_gamma   90.00
#
_symmetry.space_group_name_H-M   'P 1'
#
loop_
_entity.id
_entity.type
_entity.pdbx_description
1 polymer ?
#
loop_
_entity_poly.entity_id
_entity_poly.type
_entity_poly.pdbx_seq_one_letter_code
_entity_poly.pdbx_strand_id
1 'polypeptide(L)'
;MASIEPLDKFLNIYRDMIFFNKNLLLAGVAGFFSGALGAQLYSRYDNNSLVNAIVALLSEYSVDIPFFAIAFYVDNRFRYHDPITGKKNTALIKQDIKKLVIAISASEAFYAVTKIFTHYQFLHYAIEPYQAAMASSLIAWTVFIVLVNVIGKRINLFHKSESERI
;
A
#
# COMPACT_ATOMS: atom_id res chain seq x y z
N MET A 1 -6.83 6.76 -37.63
CA MET A 1 -6.07 6.57 -36.37
C MET A 1 -6.22 7.84 -35.56
N ALA A 2 -7.28 7.96 -34.75
CA ALA A 2 -7.61 9.22 -34.05
C ALA A 2 -8.47 8.95 -32.79
N SER A 3 -8.05 8.02 -31.93
CA SER A 3 -8.81 7.66 -30.72
C SER A 3 -7.96 7.39 -29.47
N ILE A 4 -6.64 7.64 -29.52
CA ILE A 4 -5.70 7.32 -28.42
C ILE A 4 -5.27 8.58 -27.64
N GLU A 5 -5.34 9.76 -28.25
CA GLU A 5 -4.92 11.05 -27.69
C GLU A 5 -5.50 11.39 -26.29
N PRO A 6 -6.79 11.18 -25.99
CA PRO A 6 -7.33 11.51 -24.67
C PRO A 6 -6.91 10.52 -23.57
N LEU A 7 -6.66 9.25 -23.92
CA LEU A 7 -6.24 8.22 -22.97
C LEU A 7 -4.78 8.44 -22.55
N ASP A 8 -3.90 8.71 -23.50
CA ASP A 8 -2.49 8.98 -23.23
C ASP A 8 -2.31 10.25 -22.39
N LYS A 9 -3.11 11.29 -22.66
CA LYS A 9 -3.12 12.53 -21.87
C LYS A 9 -3.58 12.27 -20.42
N PHE A 10 -4.65 11.49 -20.24
CA PHE A 10 -5.14 11.11 -18.91
C PHE A 10 -4.09 10.29 -18.13
N LEU A 11 -3.51 9.27 -18.77
CA LEU A 11 -2.48 8.42 -18.16
C LEU A 11 -1.26 9.22 -17.71
N ASN A 12 -0.88 10.24 -18.46
CA ASN A 12 0.26 11.08 -18.12
C ASN A 12 -0.01 11.98 -16.90
N ILE A 13 -1.24 12.51 -16.77
CA ILE A 13 -1.64 13.36 -15.63
C ILE A 13 -1.72 12.56 -14.32
N TYR A 14 -2.26 11.35 -14.37
CA TYR A 14 -2.44 10.50 -13.17
C TYR A 14 -1.33 9.47 -12.96
N ARG A 15 -0.27 9.55 -13.78
CA ARG A 15 0.83 8.58 -13.83
C ARG A 15 1.35 8.23 -12.45
N ASP A 16 1.69 9.23 -11.65
CA ASP A 16 2.29 9.04 -10.32
C ASP A 16 1.33 8.36 -9.33
N MET A 17 0.05 8.71 -9.38
CA MET A 17 -0.98 8.09 -8.56
C MET A 17 -1.19 6.63 -8.95
N ILE A 18 -1.15 6.32 -10.25
CA ILE A 18 -1.29 4.96 -10.78
C ILE A 18 -0.08 4.11 -10.36
N PHE A 19 1.15 4.59 -10.56
CA PHE A 19 2.36 3.84 -10.16
C PHE A 19 2.43 3.63 -8.65
N PHE A 20 2.03 4.63 -7.86
CA PHE A 20 1.95 4.49 -6.41
C PHE A 20 0.98 3.39 -5.99
N ASN A 21 -0.28 3.44 -6.48
CA ASN A 21 -1.27 2.43 -6.14
C ASN A 21 -0.89 1.04 -6.68
N LYS A 22 -0.28 0.96 -7.88
CA LYS A 22 0.27 -0.29 -8.43
C LYS A 22 1.27 -0.92 -7.45
N ASN A 23 2.22 -0.13 -6.94
CA ASN A 23 3.24 -0.63 -6.02
C ASN A 23 2.65 -1.06 -4.67
N LEU A 24 1.67 -0.32 -4.15
CA LEU A 24 0.92 -0.73 -2.96
C LEU A 24 0.21 -2.07 -3.17
N LEU A 25 -0.50 -2.24 -4.29
CA LEU A 25 -1.24 -3.47 -4.59
C LEU A 25 -0.29 -4.67 -4.74
N LEU A 26 0.84 -4.51 -5.43
CA LEU A 26 1.82 -5.58 -5.60
C LEU A 26 2.41 -6.03 -4.25
N ALA A 27 2.78 -5.07 -3.40
CA ALA A 27 3.23 -5.36 -2.05
C ALA A 27 2.13 -6.02 -1.21
N GLY A 28 0.90 -5.53 -1.32
CA GLY A 28 -0.26 -6.07 -0.63
C GLY A 28 -0.59 -7.51 -1.00
N VAL A 29 -0.46 -7.88 -2.27
CA VAL A 29 -0.64 -9.27 -2.71
C VAL A 29 0.45 -10.17 -2.13
N ALA A 30 1.71 -9.71 -2.11
CA ALA A 30 2.80 -10.48 -1.51
C ALA A 30 2.60 -10.65 0.01
N GLY A 31 2.25 -9.57 0.70
CA GLY A 31 1.90 -9.57 2.13
C GLY A 31 0.73 -10.50 2.41
N PHE A 32 -0.37 -10.39 1.67
CA PHE A 32 -1.58 -11.20 1.81
C PHE A 32 -1.32 -12.71 1.91
N PHE A 33 -0.49 -13.26 1.02
CA PHE A 33 -0.14 -14.68 1.08
C PHE A 33 0.78 -14.99 2.28
N SER A 34 1.70 -14.09 2.61
CA SER A 34 2.53 -14.23 3.82
C SER A 34 1.69 -14.24 5.11
N GLY A 35 0.65 -13.42 5.18
CA GLY A 35 -0.27 -13.37 6.32
C GLY A 35 -1.07 -14.64 6.51
N ALA A 36 -1.59 -15.18 5.40
CA ALA A 36 -2.28 -16.46 5.38
C ALA A 36 -1.37 -17.61 5.86
N LEU A 37 -0.12 -17.64 5.40
CA LEU A 37 0.88 -18.60 5.87
C LEU A 37 1.20 -18.41 7.35
N GLY A 38 1.41 -17.17 7.80
CA GLY A 38 1.68 -16.85 9.20
C GLY A 38 0.57 -17.30 10.14
N ALA A 39 -0.69 -17.04 9.77
CA ALA A 39 -1.87 -17.48 10.51
C ALA A 39 -1.95 -19.01 10.63
N GLN A 40 -1.74 -19.70 9.50
CA GLN A 40 -1.81 -21.16 9.41
C GLN A 40 -0.66 -21.86 10.15
N LEU A 41 0.54 -21.28 10.12
CA LEU A 41 1.68 -21.81 10.84
C LEU A 41 1.47 -21.61 12.34
N TYR A 42 1.08 -20.42 12.78
CA TYR A 42 0.86 -20.13 14.19
C TYR A 42 -0.23 -21.01 14.82
N SER A 43 -1.31 -21.31 14.08
CA SER A 43 -2.39 -22.18 14.57
C SER A 43 -1.94 -23.61 14.89
N ARG A 44 -0.79 -24.05 14.39
CA ARG A 44 -0.21 -25.36 14.74
C ARG A 44 0.56 -25.33 16.06
N TYR A 45 0.92 -24.14 16.56
CA TYR A 45 1.66 -23.95 17.79
C TYR A 45 0.74 -23.60 18.97
N ASP A 46 -0.25 -22.73 18.76
CA ASP A 46 -1.18 -22.27 19.80
C ASP A 46 -2.56 -21.93 19.18
N ASN A 47 -3.61 -22.02 20.01
CA ASN A 47 -5.00 -21.73 19.67
C ASN A 47 -5.46 -20.32 20.10
N ASN A 48 -4.55 -19.45 20.53
CA ASN A 48 -4.90 -18.08 20.89
C ASN A 48 -5.27 -17.23 19.65
N SER A 49 -6.57 -16.96 19.47
CA SER A 49 -7.08 -16.24 18.30
C SER A 49 -6.56 -14.81 18.15
N LEU A 50 -6.36 -14.09 19.27
CA LEU A 50 -5.86 -12.71 19.21
C LEU A 50 -4.40 -12.68 18.79
N VAL A 51 -3.58 -13.58 19.36
CA VAL A 51 -2.17 -13.69 18.99
C VAL A 51 -2.04 -14.17 17.55
N ASN A 52 -2.89 -15.10 17.09
CA ASN A 52 -2.92 -15.53 15.69
C ASN A 52 -3.17 -14.34 14.75
N ALA A 53 -4.17 -13.51 15.05
CA ALA A 53 -4.48 -12.32 14.26
C ALA A 53 -3.30 -11.32 14.18
N ILE A 54 -2.58 -11.13 15.29
CA ILE A 54 -1.39 -10.27 15.36
C ILE A 54 -0.23 -10.89 14.58
N VAL A 55 0.04 -12.20 14.73
CA VAL A 55 1.10 -12.91 14.00
C VAL A 55 0.85 -12.85 12.50
N ALA A 56 -0.38 -13.06 12.06
CA ALA A 56 -0.77 -12.92 10.66
C ALA A 56 -0.48 -11.50 10.15
N LEU A 57 -0.83 -10.44 10.91
CA LEU A 57 -0.51 -9.07 10.55
C LEU A 57 1.00 -8.83 10.43
N LEU A 58 1.79 -9.28 11.41
CA LEU A 58 3.25 -9.11 11.40
C LEU A 58 3.91 -9.88 10.25
N SER A 59 3.36 -11.04 9.88
CA SER A 59 3.81 -11.83 8.73
C SER A 59 3.58 -11.07 7.42
N GLU A 60 2.46 -10.37 7.26
CA GLU A 60 2.25 -9.48 6.11
C GLU A 60 3.24 -8.32 6.11
N TYR A 61 3.38 -7.62 7.24
CA TYR A 61 4.31 -6.50 7.39
C TYR A 61 5.77 -6.85 7.12
N SER A 62 6.16 -8.09 7.41
CA SER A 62 7.51 -8.58 7.11
C SER A 62 7.80 -8.68 5.60
N VAL A 63 6.75 -8.70 4.76
CA VAL A 63 6.85 -8.85 3.30
C VAL A 63 6.39 -7.59 2.58
N ASP A 64 5.23 -7.02 2.91
CA ASP A 64 4.65 -5.89 2.19
C ASP A 64 5.51 -4.61 2.28
N ILE A 65 6.00 -4.24 3.46
CA ILE A 65 6.79 -3.03 3.67
C ILE A 65 8.09 -3.07 2.84
N PRO A 66 8.95 -4.11 2.95
CA PRO A 66 10.16 -4.14 2.14
C PRO A 66 9.86 -4.25 0.64
N PHE A 67 8.84 -5.01 0.25
CA PHE A 67 8.46 -5.15 -1.16
C PHE A 67 7.96 -3.82 -1.74
N PHE A 68 7.12 -3.10 -0.99
CA PHE A 68 6.65 -1.77 -1.36
C PHE A 68 7.81 -0.78 -1.48
N ALA A 69 8.72 -0.76 -0.50
CA ALA A 69 9.87 0.15 -0.51
C ALA A 69 10.74 -0.07 -1.76
N ILE A 70 11.01 -1.34 -2.12
CA ILE A 70 11.78 -1.70 -3.31
C ILE A 70 11.03 -1.30 -4.59
N ALA A 71 9.77 -1.71 -4.74
CA ALA A 71 8.97 -1.41 -5.94
C ALA A 71 8.80 0.10 -6.15
N PHE A 72 8.50 0.84 -5.07
CA PHE A 72 8.38 2.29 -5.10
C PHE A 72 9.70 2.97 -5.46
N TYR A 73 10.83 2.50 -4.92
CA TYR A 73 12.14 3.02 -5.28
C TYR A 73 12.45 2.80 -6.76
N VAL A 74 12.25 1.58 -7.28
CA VAL A 74 12.53 1.24 -8.69
C VAL A 74 11.75 2.15 -9.64
N ASP A 75 10.46 2.36 -9.39
CA ASP A 75 9.59 3.17 -10.25
C ASP A 75 9.87 4.69 -10.16
N ASN A 76 10.37 5.19 -9.03
CA ASN A 76 10.56 6.63 -8.79
C ASN A 76 12.02 7.08 -8.84
N ARG A 77 13.00 6.17 -9.00
CA ARG A 77 14.44 6.51 -8.92
C ARG A 77 14.88 7.61 -9.89
N PHE A 78 14.25 7.70 -11.06
CA PHE A 78 14.60 8.68 -12.10
C PHE A 78 13.83 10.00 -11.98
N ARG A 79 12.75 10.03 -11.20
CA ARG A 79 11.86 11.19 -11.07
C ARG A 79 12.55 12.44 -10.52
N TYR A 80 13.60 12.25 -9.74
CA TYR A 80 14.23 13.31 -8.96
C TYR A 80 15.54 13.82 -9.56
N HIS A 81 15.87 13.41 -10.78
CA HIS A 81 17.03 13.93 -11.51
C HIS A 81 16.62 15.15 -12.32
N ASP A 82 17.41 16.22 -12.19
CA ASP A 82 17.31 17.41 -13.04
C ASP A 82 17.56 17.01 -14.52
N PRO A 83 16.64 17.31 -15.45
CA PRO A 83 16.78 16.95 -16.86
C PRO A 83 18.01 17.57 -17.56
N ILE A 84 18.48 18.71 -17.06
CA ILE A 84 19.56 19.51 -17.65
C ILE A 84 20.88 19.20 -16.95
N THR A 85 20.87 19.15 -15.61
CA THR A 85 22.11 19.01 -14.83
C THR A 85 22.39 17.58 -14.34
N GLY A 86 21.43 16.66 -14.47
CA GLY A 86 21.50 15.30 -13.95
C GLY A 86 21.57 15.21 -12.41
N LYS A 87 21.58 16.34 -11.70
CA LYS A 87 21.71 16.39 -10.24
C LYS A 87 20.40 15.98 -9.57
N LYS A 88 20.53 15.26 -8.46
CA LYS A 88 19.41 14.76 -7.67
C LYS A 88 18.81 15.88 -6.81
N ASN A 89 17.54 16.23 -7.01
CA ASN A 89 16.82 17.19 -6.16
C ASN A 89 16.43 16.55 -4.82
N THR A 90 17.38 16.52 -3.89
CA THR A 90 17.23 15.85 -2.60
C THR A 90 16.20 16.54 -1.69
N ALA A 91 15.98 17.85 -1.85
CA ALA A 91 14.96 18.59 -1.10
C ALA A 91 13.55 18.12 -1.48
N LEU A 92 13.28 17.97 -2.78
CA LEU A 92 12.00 17.46 -3.28
C LEU A 92 11.74 16.02 -2.85
N ILE A 93 12.77 15.17 -2.87
CA ILE A 93 12.68 13.79 -2.38
C ILE A 93 12.24 13.74 -0.92
N LYS A 94 12.91 14.50 -0.04
CA LYS A 94 12.58 14.52 1.39
C LYS A 94 11.15 14.97 1.63
N GLN A 95 10.69 15.96 0.86
CA GLN A 95 9.32 16.47 0.96
C GLN A 95 8.28 15.42 0.53
N ASP A 96 8.50 14.76 -0.61
CA ASP A 96 7.58 13.74 -1.13
C ASP A 96 7.56 12.49 -0.23
N ILE A 97 8.72 12.02 0.24
CA ILE A 97 8.81 10.92 1.19
C ILE A 97 8.05 11.25 2.49
N LYS A 98 8.18 12.48 3.01
CA LYS A 98 7.45 12.89 4.21
C LYS A 98 5.94 12.80 4.01
N LYS A 99 5.42 13.31 2.89
CA LYS A 99 4.00 13.20 2.55
C LYS A 99 3.56 11.74 2.40
N LEU A 100 4.39 10.93 1.73
CA LEU A 100 4.15 9.51 1.50
C LEU A 100 3.98 8.77 2.84
N VAL A 101 4.94 8.95 3.75
CA VAL A 101 4.93 8.34 5.09
C VAL A 101 3.68 8.77 5.87
N ILE A 102 3.30 10.06 5.82
CA ILE A 102 2.08 10.53 6.49
C ILE A 102 0.83 9.82 5.96
N ALA A 103 0.66 9.73 4.64
CA ALA A 103 -0.52 9.11 4.04
C ALA A 103 -0.58 7.60 4.31
N ILE A 104 0.55 6.90 4.16
CA ILE A 104 0.63 5.45 4.40
C ILE A 104 0.42 5.17 5.89
N SER A 105 1.22 5.75 6.79
CA SER A 105 1.15 5.44 8.23
C SER A 105 -0.21 5.73 8.84
N ALA A 106 -0.88 6.81 8.42
CA ALA A 106 -2.24 7.09 8.88
C ALA A 106 -3.23 6.01 8.41
N SER A 107 -3.15 5.59 7.15
CA SER A 107 -4.01 4.55 6.59
C SER A 107 -3.72 3.17 7.20
N GLU A 108 -2.45 2.91 7.55
CA GLU A 108 -1.98 1.65 8.08
C GLU A 108 -2.47 1.38 9.51
N ALA A 109 -2.64 2.43 10.30
CA ALA A 109 -3.27 2.30 11.62
C ALA A 109 -4.70 1.75 11.50
N PHE A 110 -5.48 2.25 10.54
CA PHE A 110 -6.83 1.74 10.29
C PHE A 110 -6.81 0.33 9.71
N TYR A 111 -5.90 0.06 8.77
CA TYR A 111 -5.70 -1.28 8.24
C TYR A 111 -5.46 -2.31 9.35
N ALA A 112 -4.49 -2.05 10.23
CA ALA A 112 -4.13 -2.92 11.34
C ALA A 112 -5.31 -3.20 12.27
N VAL A 113 -6.03 -2.16 12.68
CA VAL A 113 -7.18 -2.28 13.58
C VAL A 113 -8.31 -3.08 12.91
N THR A 114 -8.69 -2.72 11.67
CA THR A 114 -9.73 -3.43 10.93
C THR A 114 -9.39 -4.90 10.71
N LYS A 115 -8.14 -5.19 10.34
CA LYS A 115 -7.69 -6.55 10.08
C LYS A 115 -7.65 -7.38 11.35
N ILE A 116 -6.99 -6.92 12.41
CA ILE A 116 -6.91 -7.67 13.67
C ILE A 116 -8.32 -7.94 14.19
N PHE A 117 -9.19 -6.93 14.19
CA PHE A 117 -10.56 -7.07 14.65
C PHE A 117 -11.33 -8.11 13.84
N THR A 118 -11.39 -7.97 12.51
CA THR A 118 -12.14 -8.91 11.65
C THR A 118 -11.57 -10.32 11.65
N HIS A 119 -10.25 -10.47 11.66
CA HIS A 119 -9.59 -11.77 11.76
C HIS A 119 -9.93 -12.46 13.09
N TYR A 120 -9.81 -11.74 14.20
CA TYR A 120 -10.17 -12.27 15.52
C TYR A 120 -11.62 -12.76 15.56
N GLN A 121 -12.56 -11.99 14.98
CA GLN A 121 -13.96 -12.39 14.90
C GLN A 121 -14.14 -13.66 14.04
N PHE A 122 -13.49 -13.75 12.88
CA PHE A 122 -13.56 -14.94 12.02
C PHE A 122 -13.05 -16.21 12.68
N LEU A 123 -11.94 -16.13 13.44
CA LEU A 123 -11.45 -17.27 14.22
C LEU A 123 -12.45 -17.71 15.30
N HIS A 124 -13.20 -16.77 15.89
CA HIS A 124 -14.26 -17.10 16.87
C HIS A 124 -15.46 -17.82 16.23
N TYR A 125 -15.71 -17.57 14.94
CA TYR A 125 -16.70 -18.32 14.13
C TYR A 125 -16.15 -19.64 13.57
N ALA A 126 -15.02 -20.13 14.09
CA ALA A 126 -14.38 -21.38 13.66
C ALA A 126 -14.02 -21.42 12.16
N ILE A 127 -13.74 -20.25 11.55
CA ILE A 127 -13.17 -20.18 10.21
C ILE A 127 -11.69 -20.58 10.28
N GLU A 128 -11.23 -21.33 9.28
CA GLU A 128 -9.83 -21.76 9.18
C GLU A 128 -8.87 -20.56 9.21
N PRO A 129 -7.74 -20.60 9.94
CA PRO A 129 -6.88 -19.44 10.16
C PRO A 129 -6.38 -18.76 8.88
N TYR A 130 -6.01 -19.53 7.85
CA TYR A 130 -5.58 -18.94 6.59
C TYR A 130 -6.73 -18.20 5.88
N GLN A 131 -7.96 -18.73 5.93
CA GLN A 131 -9.15 -18.12 5.32
C GLN A 131 -9.54 -16.85 6.08
N ALA A 132 -9.49 -16.90 7.41
CA ALA A 132 -9.76 -15.78 8.28
C ALA A 132 -8.77 -14.63 8.03
N ALA A 133 -7.47 -14.96 7.90
CA ALA A 133 -6.43 -14.00 7.52
C ALA A 133 -6.70 -13.38 6.15
N MET A 134 -6.97 -14.19 5.13
CA MET A 134 -7.24 -13.70 3.77
C MET A 134 -8.47 -12.79 3.72
N ALA A 135 -9.59 -13.22 4.29
CA ALA A 135 -10.84 -12.45 4.28
C ALA A 135 -10.69 -11.11 5.01
N SER A 136 -10.05 -11.13 6.19
CA SER A 136 -9.78 -9.91 6.96
C SER A 136 -8.84 -8.94 6.22
N SER A 137 -7.81 -9.47 5.55
CA SER A 137 -6.90 -8.67 4.72
C SER A 137 -7.63 -8.00 3.56
N LEU A 138 -8.55 -8.67 2.85
CA LEU A 138 -9.33 -8.05 1.77
C LEU A 138 -10.22 -6.89 2.26
N ILE A 139 -10.86 -7.08 3.43
CA ILE A 139 -11.69 -6.03 4.06
C ILE A 139 -10.82 -4.83 4.44
N ALA A 140 -9.69 -5.08 5.12
CA ALA A 140 -8.78 -4.03 5.55
C ALA A 140 -8.12 -3.31 4.36
N TRP A 141 -7.76 -4.03 3.29
CA TRP A 141 -7.22 -3.45 2.05
C TRP A 141 -8.20 -2.47 1.40
N THR A 142 -9.50 -2.77 1.43
CA THR A 142 -10.54 -1.87 0.93
C THR A 142 -10.52 -0.54 1.71
N VAL A 143 -10.46 -0.60 3.04
CA VAL A 143 -10.38 0.58 3.90
C VAL A 143 -9.07 1.36 3.64
N PHE A 144 -7.94 0.65 3.57
CA PHE A 144 -6.63 1.23 3.35
C PHE A 144 -6.54 2.00 2.03
N ILE A 145 -6.96 1.40 0.91
CA ILE A 145 -6.87 2.03 -0.42
C ILE A 145 -7.72 3.30 -0.46
N VAL A 146 -8.90 3.29 0.15
CA VAL A 146 -9.74 4.50 0.23
C VAL A 146 -9.02 5.58 1.03
N LEU A 147 -8.52 5.26 2.22
CA LEU A 147 -7.88 6.24 3.10
C LEU A 147 -6.60 6.81 2.49
N VAL A 148 -5.71 5.97 1.94
CA VAL A 148 -4.41 6.42 1.42
C VAL A 148 -4.60 7.37 0.24
N ASN A 149 -5.61 7.14 -0.61
CA ASN A 149 -5.93 8.02 -1.73
C ASN A 149 -6.62 9.31 -1.26
N VAL A 150 -7.53 9.24 -0.26
CA VAL A 150 -8.17 10.43 0.31
C VAL A 150 -7.14 11.34 0.99
N ILE A 151 -6.27 10.77 1.84
CA ILE A 151 -5.22 11.51 2.55
C ILE A 151 -4.18 12.03 1.55
N GLY A 152 -3.74 11.18 0.62
CA GLY A 152 -2.81 11.57 -0.45
C GLY A 152 -3.31 12.74 -1.27
N LYS A 153 -4.61 12.78 -1.60
CA LYS A 153 -5.25 13.92 -2.27
C LYS A 153 -5.25 15.17 -1.38
N ARG A 154 -5.54 15.05 -0.08
CA ARG A 154 -5.57 16.20 0.85
C ARG A 154 -4.20 16.85 1.05
N ILE A 155 -3.13 16.06 1.08
CA ILE A 155 -1.77 16.58 1.31
C ILE A 155 -1.02 16.91 0.01
N ASN A 156 -1.71 16.87 -1.14
CA ASN A 156 -1.12 17.02 -2.47
C ASN A 156 0.12 16.14 -2.64
N LEU A 157 -0.04 14.84 -2.35
CA LEU A 157 1.02 13.83 -2.51
C LEU A 157 1.40 13.67 -3.99
N PHE A 158 0.40 13.72 -4.87
CA PHE A 158 0.60 13.69 -6.31
C PHE A 158 0.52 15.12 -6.83
N HIS A 159 1.65 15.68 -7.23
CA HIS A 159 1.66 16.99 -7.89
C HIS A 159 0.86 16.88 -9.19
N LYS A 160 -0.13 17.75 -9.38
CA LYS A 160 -0.76 17.94 -10.70
C LYS A 160 0.35 18.39 -11.66
N SER A 161 0.56 17.65 -12.76
CA SER A 161 1.52 18.07 -13.79
C SER A 161 1.19 19.49 -14.25
N GLU A 162 2.22 20.28 -14.54
CA GLU A 162 2.18 21.72 -14.82
C GLU A 162 1.26 22.16 -15.98
N SER A 163 0.64 21.21 -16.68
CA SER A 163 -0.38 21.41 -17.73
C SER A 163 -1.67 22.13 -17.29
N GLU A 164 -1.84 22.44 -16.00
CA GLU A 164 -2.96 23.25 -15.49
C GLU A 164 -2.52 24.63 -14.94
N ARG A 165 -1.25 25.01 -15.11
CA ARG A 165 -0.74 26.36 -14.78
C ARG A 165 -0.72 27.31 -15.97
N ILE A 166 -1.36 26.95 -17.08
CA ILE A 166 -1.52 27.78 -18.30
C ILE A 166 -3.00 27.87 -18.63
#